data_AF-A0A7G9T9S4-F1
#
_entry.id   AF-A0A7G9T9S4-F1
#
_cell.length_a   1.000
_cell.length_b   1.000
_cell.length_c   1.000
_cell.angle_alpha   90.00
_cell.angle_beta   90.00
_cell.angle_gamma   90.00
#
_symmetry.space_group_name_H-M   'P 1'
#
loop_
_entity.id
_entity.type
_entity.pdbx_description
1 polymer ?
#
loop_
_entity_poly.entity_id
_entity_poly.type
_entity_poly.pdbx_seq_one_letter_code
_entity_poly.pdbx_strand_id
1 'polypeptide(L)'
;MVFATLLRMRAWRSLNWHGQTGGDEGRDIIGVCEDEHGNEVTVVVACANWQKFTLTKANKDINRLTSTQATQPHEVIVIAGGDVSAGTKDKCKTYAKSKKINVCQVWSGSEFEENLRFHASSVLNRFFNGDTLPDDEAELHRFMLELDPTTEKEAGLLVARLFNRPAFQTPIHCESSMPAFRQAIADTIGALNTGIWRDREGAIISRVPPSHAFPNSRVSKGLANCSKKLNTLRMTLDEGIKANAIRPCQCNNSLCTTYIIDPPYPQRLEQERAEALRQAADALALLGVRQF
;
A
#
# COMPACT_ATOMS: atom_id res chain seq x y z
N MET A 1 -12.93 -8.16 12.87
CA MET A 1 -11.58 -8.42 12.30
C MET A 1 -11.46 -8.02 10.84
N VAL A 2 -12.31 -8.51 9.93
CA VAL A 2 -12.17 -8.22 8.49
C VAL A 2 -12.10 -6.72 8.18
N PHE A 3 -13.03 -5.91 8.71
CA PHE A 3 -13.02 -4.46 8.49
C PHE A 3 -11.70 -3.81 8.95
N ALA A 4 -11.25 -4.14 10.16
CA ALA A 4 -9.97 -3.66 10.70
C ALA A 4 -8.76 -4.10 9.85
N THR A 5 -8.78 -5.32 9.29
CA THR A 5 -7.76 -5.77 8.34
C THR A 5 -7.84 -4.95 7.06
N LEU A 6 -9.02 -4.82 6.44
CA LEU A 6 -9.20 -4.06 5.20
C LEU A 6 -8.75 -2.61 5.34
N LEU A 7 -9.07 -1.93 6.43
CA LEU A 7 -8.58 -0.57 6.72
C LEU A 7 -7.05 -0.47 6.59
N ARG A 8 -6.32 -1.52 6.99
CA ARG A 8 -4.86 -1.62 6.89
C ARG A 8 -4.38 -2.13 5.53
N MET A 9 -5.23 -2.78 4.75
CA MET A 9 -4.88 -3.35 3.45
C MET A 9 -4.84 -2.35 2.29
N ARG A 10 -5.59 -1.23 2.27
CA ARG A 10 -5.54 -0.26 1.15
C ARG A 10 -5.73 1.21 1.57
N ALA A 11 -5.18 2.17 0.81
CA ALA A 11 -5.50 3.59 1.03
C ALA A 11 -6.90 3.86 0.51
N TRP A 12 -7.87 3.61 1.38
CA TRP A 12 -9.25 3.90 1.12
C TRP A 12 -9.48 5.42 1.16
N ARG A 13 -10.10 5.96 0.11
CA ARG A 13 -10.78 7.26 0.16
C ARG A 13 -11.99 7.18 1.09
N SER A 14 -12.68 6.05 1.06
CA SER A 14 -13.73 5.70 2.01
C SER A 14 -13.79 4.17 2.18
N LEU A 15 -14.15 3.71 3.38
CA LEU A 15 -14.42 2.31 3.65
C LEU A 15 -15.56 2.25 4.66
N ASN A 16 -16.71 1.75 4.23
CA ASN A 16 -17.94 1.74 5.00
C ASN A 16 -18.38 0.31 5.27
N TRP A 17 -18.86 0.05 6.49
CA TRP A 17 -19.42 -1.24 6.87
C TRP A 17 -20.94 -1.16 6.89
N HIS A 18 -21.57 -1.77 5.89
CA HIS A 18 -23.02 -1.83 5.78
C HIS A 18 -23.57 -3.10 6.45
N GLY A 19 -24.66 -2.94 7.23
CA GLY A 19 -25.38 -4.06 7.85
C GLY A 19 -25.07 -4.34 9.32
N GLN A 20 -24.54 -3.38 10.08
CA GLN A 20 -24.16 -3.55 11.50
C GLN A 20 -25.33 -3.92 12.44
N THR A 21 -26.56 -3.51 12.12
CA THR A 21 -27.73 -3.61 13.03
C THR A 21 -28.96 -4.30 12.43
N GLY A 22 -28.87 -4.83 11.20
CA GLY A 22 -29.98 -5.51 10.51
C GLY A 22 -30.01 -7.02 10.76
N GLY A 23 -31.21 -7.60 10.81
CA GLY A 23 -31.42 -9.06 10.96
C GLY A 23 -31.01 -9.90 9.74
N ASP A 24 -30.53 -9.27 8.67
CA ASP A 24 -29.94 -9.96 7.52
C ASP A 24 -28.47 -10.25 7.79
N GLU A 25 -28.08 -11.52 7.80
CA GLU A 25 -26.73 -12.01 8.11
C GLU A 25 -25.61 -11.55 7.13
N GLY A 26 -25.93 -10.65 6.19
CA GLY A 26 -25.01 -10.14 5.16
C GLY A 26 -24.15 -9.00 5.68
N ARG A 27 -22.87 -9.29 5.94
CA ARG A 27 -21.85 -8.31 6.35
C ARG A 27 -21.09 -7.81 5.12
N ASP A 28 -21.49 -6.65 4.59
CA ASP A 28 -20.85 -6.09 3.40
C ASP A 28 -20.01 -4.88 3.74
N ILE A 29 -18.79 -4.88 3.24
CA ILE A 29 -17.87 -3.76 3.38
C ILE A 29 -17.66 -3.19 1.98
N ILE A 30 -17.88 -1.88 1.83
CA ILE A 30 -17.75 -1.19 0.55
C ILE A 30 -16.70 -0.11 0.70
N GLY A 31 -15.67 -0.16 -0.14
CA GLY A 31 -14.58 0.79 -0.12
C GLY A 31 -14.32 1.41 -1.47
N VAL A 32 -13.82 2.64 -1.44
CA VAL A 32 -13.35 3.39 -2.61
C VAL A 32 -11.86 3.64 -2.44
N CYS A 33 -11.05 3.28 -3.42
CA CYS A 33 -9.61 3.54 -3.42
C CYS A 33 -9.12 3.89 -4.84
N GLU A 34 -7.82 4.13 -5.00
CA GLU A 34 -7.21 4.30 -6.32
C GLU A 34 -6.64 2.98 -6.85
N ASP A 35 -6.80 2.72 -8.14
CA ASP A 35 -6.12 1.62 -8.85
C ASP A 35 -4.65 1.96 -9.14
N GLU A 36 -3.94 1.04 -9.80
CA GLU A 36 -2.53 1.21 -10.17
C GLU A 36 -2.27 2.40 -11.12
N HIS A 37 -3.30 2.89 -11.79
CA HIS A 37 -3.25 4.02 -12.73
C HIS A 37 -3.75 5.33 -12.09
N GLY A 38 -4.13 5.31 -10.81
CA GLY A 38 -4.66 6.47 -10.10
C GLY A 38 -6.14 6.74 -10.35
N ASN A 39 -6.88 5.81 -10.98
CA ASN A 39 -8.31 5.94 -11.16
C ASN A 39 -9.04 5.54 -9.89
N GLU A 40 -10.10 6.27 -9.55
CA GLU A 40 -10.98 5.89 -8.46
C GLU A 40 -11.74 4.61 -8.80
N VAL A 41 -11.67 3.61 -7.92
CA VAL A 41 -12.29 2.30 -8.08
C VAL A 41 -13.04 1.88 -6.82
N THR A 42 -14.18 1.23 -7.04
CA THR A 42 -15.00 0.65 -5.97
C THR A 42 -14.66 -0.82 -5.75
N VAL A 43 -14.42 -1.17 -4.49
CA VAL A 43 -14.13 -2.53 -4.03
C VAL A 43 -15.22 -2.94 -3.06
N VAL A 44 -15.76 -4.14 -3.25
CA VAL A 44 -16.81 -4.67 -2.39
C VAL A 44 -16.35 -5.97 -1.77
N VAL A 45 -16.52 -6.11 -0.46
CA VAL A 45 -16.08 -7.27 0.31
C VAL A 45 -17.27 -7.95 0.96
N ALA A 46 -17.53 -9.19 0.55
CA ALA A 46 -18.50 -10.07 1.20
C ALA A 46 -17.79 -10.87 2.30
N CYS A 47 -18.19 -10.64 3.55
CA CYS A 47 -17.69 -11.39 4.69
C CYS A 47 -18.68 -12.49 5.04
N ALA A 48 -18.36 -13.72 4.69
CA ALA A 48 -19.22 -14.86 4.96
C ALA A 48 -18.55 -15.80 5.97
N ASN A 49 -19.10 -15.90 7.18
CA ASN A 49 -18.64 -16.86 8.20
C ASN A 49 -19.06 -18.30 7.87
N TRP A 50 -18.86 -18.74 6.63
CA TRP A 50 -19.22 -20.07 6.19
C TRP A 50 -18.08 -21.03 6.50
N GLN A 51 -18.36 -21.97 7.41
CA GLN A 51 -17.51 -23.14 7.64
C GLN A 51 -17.43 -24.05 6.40
N LYS A 52 -18.46 -24.02 5.54
CA LYS A 52 -18.50 -24.71 4.23
C LYS A 52 -18.88 -23.73 3.12
N PHE A 53 -17.88 -23.34 2.34
CA PHE A 53 -18.02 -22.45 1.18
C PHE A 53 -18.49 -23.22 -0.06
N THR A 54 -19.47 -22.68 -0.80
CA THR A 54 -19.94 -23.27 -2.08
C THR A 54 -20.08 -22.22 -3.16
N LEU A 55 -19.95 -22.63 -4.42
CA LEU A 55 -20.08 -21.74 -5.58
C LEU A 55 -21.45 -21.04 -5.64
N THR A 56 -22.53 -21.75 -5.30
CA THR A 56 -23.88 -21.18 -5.29
C THR A 56 -23.97 -20.00 -4.31
N LYS A 57 -23.34 -20.13 -3.14
CA LYS A 57 -23.32 -19.06 -2.15
C LYS A 57 -22.46 -17.88 -2.61
N ALA A 58 -21.28 -18.17 -3.17
CA ALA A 58 -20.43 -17.13 -3.76
C ALA A 58 -21.15 -16.33 -4.86
N ASN A 59 -21.83 -17.02 -5.77
CA ASN A 59 -22.60 -16.38 -6.84
C ASN A 59 -23.77 -15.56 -6.30
N LYS A 60 -24.43 -16.01 -5.23
CA LYS A 60 -25.49 -15.26 -4.55
C LYS A 60 -24.94 -13.94 -4.01
N ASP A 61 -23.80 -13.95 -3.35
CA ASP A 61 -23.16 -12.75 -2.82
C ASP A 61 -22.71 -11.82 -3.94
N ILE A 62 -22.01 -12.33 -4.95
CA ILE A 62 -21.60 -11.54 -6.13
C ILE A 62 -22.81 -10.86 -6.76
N ASN A 63 -23.92 -11.59 -6.98
CA ASN A 63 -25.13 -11.00 -7.54
C ASN A 63 -25.73 -9.91 -6.66
N ARG A 64 -25.87 -10.18 -5.36
CA ARG A 64 -26.41 -9.22 -4.39
C ARG A 64 -25.59 -7.92 -4.41
N LEU A 65 -24.28 -8.04 -4.29
CA LEU A 65 -23.34 -6.91 -4.30
C LEU A 65 -23.38 -6.11 -5.60
N THR A 66 -23.59 -6.76 -6.75
CA THR A 66 -23.75 -6.05 -8.03
C THR A 66 -25.10 -5.37 -8.18
N SER A 67 -26.17 -5.92 -7.59
CA SER A 67 -27.53 -5.38 -7.74
C SER A 67 -27.82 -4.17 -6.84
N THR A 68 -27.12 -4.04 -5.72
CA THR A 68 -27.35 -2.98 -4.73
C THR A 68 -26.56 -1.69 -5.00
N GLN A 69 -25.64 -1.72 -5.96
CA GLN A 69 -24.77 -0.58 -6.28
C GLN A 69 -25.27 0.17 -7.51
N ALA A 70 -25.24 1.51 -7.44
CA ALA A 70 -25.57 2.37 -8.59
C ALA A 70 -24.54 2.22 -9.73
N THR A 71 -23.29 1.91 -9.37
CA THR A 71 -22.18 1.68 -10.29
C THR A 71 -21.59 0.29 -10.06
N GLN A 72 -21.17 -0.32 -11.15
CA GLN A 72 -20.54 -1.63 -11.11
C GLN A 72 -19.22 -1.58 -10.31
N PRO A 73 -19.01 -2.49 -9.33
CA PRO A 73 -17.74 -2.54 -8.62
C PRO A 73 -16.62 -3.01 -9.55
N HIS A 74 -15.45 -2.39 -9.40
CA HIS A 74 -14.24 -2.81 -10.10
C HIS A 74 -13.75 -4.15 -9.55
N GLU A 75 -13.81 -4.32 -8.23
CA GLU A 75 -13.32 -5.51 -7.54
C GLU A 75 -14.34 -6.06 -6.54
N VAL A 76 -14.40 -7.39 -6.47
CA VAL A 76 -15.10 -8.11 -5.41
C VAL A 76 -14.14 -9.05 -4.68
N ILE A 77 -14.14 -8.97 -3.35
CA ILE A 77 -13.41 -9.89 -2.46
C ILE A 77 -14.43 -10.69 -1.66
N VAL A 78 -14.33 -12.01 -1.72
CA VAL A 78 -15.17 -12.91 -0.92
C VAL A 78 -14.30 -13.59 0.12
N ILE A 79 -14.62 -13.43 1.40
CA ILE A 79 -13.85 -13.99 2.50
C ILE A 79 -14.67 -15.08 3.16
N ALA A 80 -14.17 -16.31 3.10
CA ALA A 80 -14.77 -17.49 3.69
C ALA A 80 -14.08 -17.85 5.02
N GLY A 81 -14.85 -18.30 6.01
CA GLY A 81 -14.30 -18.80 7.27
C GLY A 81 -13.58 -20.16 7.14
N GLY A 82 -14.00 -21.01 6.20
CA GLY A 82 -13.42 -22.32 5.95
C GLY A 82 -12.51 -22.39 4.73
N ASP A 83 -12.13 -23.62 4.37
CA ASP A 83 -11.32 -23.89 3.17
C ASP A 83 -12.08 -23.63 1.88
N VAL A 84 -11.34 -23.18 0.86
CA VAL A 84 -11.87 -22.97 -0.50
C VAL A 84 -10.91 -23.59 -1.51
N SER A 85 -11.40 -24.57 -2.27
CA SER A 85 -10.61 -25.20 -3.32
C SER A 85 -10.25 -24.23 -4.44
N ALA A 86 -9.08 -24.42 -5.07
CA ALA A 86 -8.65 -23.63 -6.23
C ALA A 86 -9.70 -23.62 -7.36
N GLY A 87 -10.27 -24.78 -7.68
CA GLY A 87 -11.31 -24.88 -8.71
C GLY A 87 -12.59 -24.10 -8.37
N THR A 88 -12.92 -23.94 -7.08
CA THR A 88 -14.04 -23.06 -6.67
C THR A 88 -13.68 -21.59 -6.87
N LYS A 89 -12.45 -21.18 -6.54
CA LYS A 89 -11.97 -19.80 -6.75
C LYS A 89 -12.01 -19.42 -8.23
N ASP A 90 -11.55 -20.31 -9.10
CA ASP A 90 -11.55 -20.07 -10.54
C ASP A 90 -12.97 -19.93 -11.09
N LYS A 91 -13.90 -20.77 -10.64
CA LYS A 91 -15.32 -20.64 -11.02
C LYS A 91 -15.93 -19.32 -10.56
N CYS A 92 -15.57 -18.83 -9.36
CA CYS A 92 -16.00 -17.51 -8.88
C CYS A 92 -15.45 -16.38 -9.76
N LYS A 93 -14.17 -16.44 -10.14
CA LYS A 93 -13.55 -15.48 -11.06
C LYS A 93 -14.24 -15.47 -12.43
N THR A 94 -14.51 -16.64 -13.00
CA THR A 94 -15.26 -16.75 -14.27
C THR A 94 -16.66 -16.14 -14.15
N TYR A 95 -17.36 -16.39 -13.03
CA TYR A 95 -18.69 -15.84 -12.80
C TYR A 95 -18.66 -14.31 -12.65
N ALA A 96 -17.73 -13.77 -11.86
CA ALA A 96 -17.56 -12.32 -11.70
C ALA A 96 -17.24 -11.62 -13.03
N LYS A 97 -16.37 -12.23 -13.86
CA LYS A 97 -16.08 -11.73 -15.21
C LYS A 97 -17.32 -11.71 -16.11
N SER A 98 -18.20 -12.72 -16.02
CA SER A 98 -19.48 -12.73 -16.74
C SER A 98 -20.40 -11.58 -16.31
N LYS A 99 -20.22 -11.06 -15.09
CA LYS A 99 -20.91 -9.90 -14.58
C LYS A 99 -20.24 -8.59 -14.96
N LYS A 100 -19.07 -8.58 -15.63
CA LYS A 100 -18.22 -7.42 -15.94
C LYS A 100 -17.50 -6.80 -14.73
N ILE A 101 -17.23 -7.61 -13.71
CA ILE A 101 -16.32 -7.22 -12.62
C ILE A 101 -14.88 -7.51 -13.09
N ASN A 102 -13.98 -6.53 -12.93
CA ASN A 102 -12.61 -6.64 -13.43
C ASN A 102 -11.78 -7.60 -12.57
N VAL A 103 -11.92 -7.53 -11.25
CA VAL A 103 -11.12 -8.29 -10.30
C VAL A 103 -12.02 -9.07 -9.34
N CYS A 104 -11.74 -10.36 -9.16
CA CYS A 104 -12.42 -11.20 -8.19
C CYS A 104 -11.42 -12.01 -7.37
N GLN A 105 -11.48 -11.82 -6.06
CA GLN A 105 -10.68 -12.56 -5.09
C GLN A 105 -11.58 -13.40 -4.19
N VAL A 106 -11.11 -14.60 -3.84
CA VAL A 106 -11.78 -15.46 -2.87
C VAL A 106 -10.72 -15.97 -1.90
N TRP A 107 -10.84 -15.59 -0.63
CA TRP A 107 -9.91 -15.98 0.43
C TRP A 107 -10.54 -17.06 1.31
N SER A 108 -9.80 -18.15 1.54
CA SER A 108 -10.10 -19.08 2.63
C SER A 108 -9.79 -18.45 3.99
N GLY A 109 -10.22 -19.12 5.07
CA GLY A 109 -9.89 -18.69 6.43
C GLY A 109 -8.38 -18.56 6.65
N SER A 110 -7.59 -19.52 6.14
CA SER A 110 -6.13 -19.50 6.19
C SER A 110 -5.50 -18.35 5.39
N GLU A 111 -6.00 -18.05 4.18
CA GLU A 111 -5.50 -16.91 3.41
C GLU A 111 -5.86 -15.58 4.08
N PHE A 112 -7.05 -15.48 4.68
CA PHE A 112 -7.41 -14.31 5.45
C PHE A 112 -6.51 -14.14 6.68
N GLU A 113 -6.17 -15.24 7.37
CA GLU A 113 -5.24 -15.22 8.50
C GLU A 113 -3.85 -14.73 8.08
N GLU A 114 -3.33 -15.15 6.92
CA GLU A 114 -2.08 -14.63 6.36
C GLU A 114 -2.16 -13.14 6.02
N ASN A 115 -3.26 -12.69 5.40
CA ASN A 115 -3.49 -11.26 5.17
C ASN A 115 -3.54 -10.48 6.50
N LEU A 116 -4.08 -11.09 7.54
CA LEU A 116 -4.19 -10.50 8.87
C LEU A 116 -2.83 -10.46 9.58
N ARG A 117 -1.98 -11.50 9.46
CA ARG A 117 -0.58 -11.48 9.92
C ARG A 117 0.22 -10.37 9.24
N PHE A 118 0.06 -10.27 7.92
CA PHE A 118 0.88 -9.37 7.11
C PHE A 118 0.45 -7.90 7.24
N HIS A 119 -0.84 -7.63 7.12
CA HIS A 119 -1.36 -6.25 7.12
C HIS A 119 -1.81 -5.75 8.49
N ALA A 120 -2.11 -6.65 9.43
CA ALA A 120 -2.84 -6.30 10.65
C ALA A 120 -2.40 -7.13 11.87
N SER A 121 -1.10 -7.40 12.04
CA SER A 121 -0.57 -8.22 13.14
C SER A 121 -1.00 -7.74 14.53
N SER A 122 -1.18 -6.42 14.71
CA SER A 122 -1.73 -5.86 15.95
C SER A 122 -3.18 -6.26 16.21
N VAL A 123 -4.01 -6.38 15.16
CA VAL A 123 -5.39 -6.91 15.25
C VAL A 123 -5.37 -8.39 15.62
N LEU A 124 -4.41 -9.16 15.07
CA LEU A 124 -4.23 -10.58 15.40
C LEU A 124 -3.88 -10.80 16.87
N ASN A 125 -2.88 -10.06 17.35
CA ASN A 125 -2.39 -10.19 18.72
C ASN A 125 -3.50 -9.88 19.73
N ARG A 126 -4.30 -8.85 19.47
CA ARG A 126 -5.46 -8.50 20.28
C ARG A 126 -6.49 -9.62 20.34
N PHE A 127 -6.82 -10.19 19.18
CA PHE A 127 -7.73 -11.33 19.12
C PHE A 127 -7.22 -12.50 19.98
N PHE A 128 -5.92 -12.80 19.91
CA PHE A 128 -5.31 -13.84 20.75
C PHE A 128 -5.27 -13.49 22.24
N ASN A 129 -5.06 -12.21 22.58
CA ASN A 129 -5.00 -11.75 23.96
C ASN A 129 -6.38 -11.50 24.59
N GLY A 130 -7.47 -11.63 23.82
CA GLY A 130 -8.83 -11.35 24.29
C GLY A 130 -9.19 -9.87 24.37
N ASP A 131 -8.39 -8.98 23.77
CA ASP A 131 -8.67 -7.55 23.72
C ASP A 131 -9.83 -7.27 22.75
N THR A 132 -10.94 -6.75 23.26
CA THR A 132 -12.11 -6.44 22.44
C THR A 132 -11.78 -5.40 21.38
N LEU A 133 -12.10 -5.69 20.12
CA LEU A 133 -12.16 -4.67 19.07
C LEU A 133 -13.47 -3.91 19.22
N PRO A 134 -13.49 -2.58 18.99
CA PRO A 134 -14.75 -1.86 18.88
C PRO A 134 -15.62 -2.52 17.81
N ASP A 135 -16.92 -2.62 18.09
CA ASP A 135 -17.89 -3.20 17.15
C ASP A 135 -18.68 -2.10 16.42
N ASP A 136 -18.18 -0.87 16.48
CA ASP A 136 -18.68 0.31 15.79
C ASP A 136 -17.67 0.81 14.73
N GLU A 137 -18.18 1.22 13.56
CA GLU A 137 -17.35 1.71 12.47
C GLU A 137 -16.56 2.97 12.86
N ALA A 138 -17.21 3.96 13.45
CA ALA A 138 -16.55 5.22 13.82
C ALA A 138 -15.52 5.02 14.93
N GLU A 139 -15.80 4.13 15.88
CA GLU A 139 -14.83 3.69 16.89
C GLU A 139 -13.71 2.86 16.29
N LEU A 140 -13.96 1.98 15.30
CA LEU A 140 -12.92 1.23 14.60
C LEU A 140 -11.99 2.14 13.79
N HIS A 141 -12.54 3.18 13.15
CA HIS A 141 -11.75 4.22 12.47
C HIS A 141 -10.91 5.02 13.48
N ARG A 142 -11.51 5.45 14.59
CA ARG A 142 -10.79 6.16 15.67
C ARG A 142 -9.72 5.29 16.32
N PHE A 143 -10.03 4.03 16.59
CA PHE A 143 -9.14 3.04 17.15
C PHE A 143 -8.00 2.68 16.18
N MET A 144 -8.23 2.74 14.87
CA MET A 144 -7.16 2.64 13.87
C MET A 144 -6.19 3.81 13.95
N LEU A 145 -6.69 5.04 14.17
CA LEU A 145 -5.85 6.21 14.47
C LEU A 145 -5.15 6.09 15.84
N GLU A 146 -5.61 5.20 16.72
CA GLU A 146 -4.97 4.91 18.03
C GLU A 146 -3.97 3.74 17.99
N LEU A 147 -4.03 2.87 16.98
CA LEU A 147 -3.02 1.84 16.67
C LEU A 147 -1.89 2.36 15.77
N ASP A 148 -1.97 3.65 15.45
CA ASP A 148 -0.83 4.41 14.98
C ASP A 148 0.29 4.37 16.03
N PRO A 149 1.54 4.63 15.60
CA PRO A 149 2.61 5.00 16.53
C PRO A 149 2.07 5.88 17.68
N THR A 150 2.22 5.39 18.91
CA THR A 150 1.66 6.02 20.11
C THR A 150 2.37 7.33 20.46
N THR A 151 3.50 7.58 19.80
CA THR A 151 4.28 8.81 19.89
C THR A 151 4.72 9.28 18.51
N GLU A 152 4.91 10.58 18.33
CA GLU A 152 5.47 11.11 17.07
C GLU A 152 6.87 10.52 16.77
N LYS A 153 7.63 10.11 17.80
CA LYS A 153 8.92 9.43 17.61
C LYS A 153 8.77 8.07 16.94
N GLU A 154 7.80 7.25 17.38
CA GLU A 154 7.49 5.96 16.73
C GLU A 154 7.03 6.18 15.29
N ALA A 155 6.25 7.23 15.05
CA ALA A 155 5.82 7.63 13.71
C ALA A 155 7.00 7.97 12.81
N GLY A 156 7.95 8.74 13.35
CA GLY A 156 9.19 9.07 12.67
C GLY A 156 10.03 7.83 12.35
N LEU A 157 10.11 6.85 13.26
CA LEU A 157 10.87 5.61 13.04
C LEU A 157 10.27 4.75 11.92
N LEU A 158 8.94 4.75 11.75
CA LEU A 158 8.30 4.08 10.63
C LEU A 158 8.62 4.76 9.31
N VAL A 159 8.54 6.09 9.26
CA VAL A 159 8.91 6.87 8.06
C VAL A 159 10.39 6.71 7.72
N ALA A 160 11.27 6.66 8.72
CA ALA A 160 12.72 6.49 8.52
C ALA A 160 13.06 5.20 7.75
N ARG A 161 12.28 4.12 7.92
CA ARG A 161 12.49 2.85 7.18
C ARG A 161 12.37 3.01 5.68
N LEU A 162 11.59 4.00 5.21
CA LEU A 162 11.49 4.31 3.78
C LEU A 162 12.82 4.71 3.18
N PHE A 163 13.82 5.12 3.96
CA PHE A 163 15.11 5.56 3.46
C PHE A 163 16.21 4.51 3.64
N ASN A 164 15.93 3.44 4.39
CA ASN A 164 16.85 2.31 4.55
C ASN A 164 16.77 1.36 3.35
N ARG A 165 17.19 1.84 2.17
CA ARG A 165 17.27 1.07 0.93
C ARG A 165 18.56 1.39 0.17
N PRO A 166 19.07 0.48 -0.68
CA PRO A 166 20.24 0.73 -1.52
C PRO A 166 20.16 2.04 -2.33
N ALA A 167 18.97 2.41 -2.83
CA ALA A 167 18.78 3.64 -3.59
C ALA A 167 19.22 4.92 -2.84
N PHE A 168 19.20 4.93 -1.51
CA PHE A 168 19.59 6.09 -0.70
C PHE A 168 20.99 5.98 -0.09
N GLN A 169 21.65 4.83 -0.23
CA GLN A 169 22.94 4.55 0.40
C GLN A 169 24.05 4.33 -0.64
N THR A 170 23.73 3.72 -1.78
CA THR A 170 24.67 3.41 -2.85
C THR A 170 24.95 4.65 -3.70
N PRO A 171 26.19 5.13 -3.84
CA PRO A 171 26.52 6.24 -4.74
C PRO A 171 25.96 6.02 -6.15
N ILE A 172 25.50 7.09 -6.83
CA ILE A 172 24.82 6.95 -8.14
C ILE A 172 25.66 6.19 -9.18
N HIS A 173 26.99 6.37 -9.18
CA HIS A 173 27.90 5.67 -10.09
C HIS A 173 28.09 4.18 -9.77
N CYS A 174 27.66 3.73 -8.59
CA CYS A 174 27.66 2.33 -8.17
C CYS A 174 26.28 1.67 -8.29
N GLU A 175 25.25 2.40 -8.73
CA GLU A 175 23.91 1.85 -8.86
C GLU A 175 23.85 0.86 -10.03
N SER A 176 23.44 -0.36 -9.71
CA SER A 176 23.39 -1.51 -10.62
C SER A 176 22.12 -1.55 -11.47
N SER A 177 21.10 -0.76 -11.10
CA SER A 177 19.85 -0.71 -11.84
C SER A 177 19.18 0.66 -11.74
N MET A 178 19.30 1.46 -12.80
CA MET A 178 18.57 2.74 -12.92
C MET A 178 17.04 2.57 -12.84
N PRO A 179 16.42 1.53 -13.42
CA PRO A 179 14.99 1.26 -13.24
C PRO A 179 14.61 0.98 -11.78
N ALA A 180 15.39 0.16 -11.06
CA ALA A 180 15.10 -0.13 -9.65
C ALA A 180 15.28 1.10 -8.75
N PHE A 181 16.32 1.90 -9.02
CA PHE A 181 16.53 3.18 -8.35
C PHE A 181 15.36 4.14 -8.57
N ARG A 182 14.92 4.30 -9.83
CA ARG A 182 13.75 5.11 -10.19
C ARG A 182 12.48 4.66 -9.47
N GLN A 183 12.22 3.36 -9.44
CA GLN A 183 11.05 2.79 -8.78
C GLN A 183 11.10 3.05 -7.27
N ALA A 184 12.25 2.80 -6.63
CA ALA A 184 12.43 3.05 -5.20
C ALA A 184 12.14 4.52 -4.82
N ILE A 185 12.54 5.48 -5.66
CA ILE A 185 12.21 6.91 -5.45
C ILE A 185 10.69 7.12 -5.56
N ALA A 186 10.05 6.59 -6.60
CA ALA A 186 8.61 6.70 -6.80
C ALA A 186 7.81 6.12 -5.63
N ASP A 187 8.20 4.94 -5.13
CA ASP A 187 7.56 4.29 -3.99
C ASP A 187 7.74 5.10 -2.71
N THR A 188 8.91 5.73 -2.53
CA THR A 188 9.17 6.62 -1.37
C THR A 188 8.26 7.84 -1.40
N ILE A 189 8.13 8.49 -2.57
CA ILE A 189 7.22 9.62 -2.77
C ILE A 189 5.78 9.18 -2.48
N GLY A 190 5.37 8.03 -3.03
CA GLY A 190 4.05 7.43 -2.80
C GLY A 190 3.79 7.23 -1.31
N ALA A 191 4.72 6.63 -0.58
CA ALA A 191 4.59 6.39 0.85
C ALA A 191 4.55 7.68 1.68
N LEU A 192 5.36 8.69 1.36
CA LEU A 192 5.33 9.99 2.05
C LEU A 192 4.03 10.77 1.81
N ASN A 193 3.38 10.56 0.67
CA ASN A 193 2.15 11.26 0.32
C ASN A 193 0.89 10.51 0.81
N THR A 194 0.89 9.17 0.70
CA THR A 194 -0.31 8.32 0.90
C THR A 194 -0.23 7.44 2.14
N GLY A 195 0.96 7.26 2.72
CA GLY A 195 1.20 6.37 3.84
C GLY A 195 1.28 4.88 3.46
N ILE A 196 1.20 4.52 2.18
CA ILE A 196 1.38 3.14 1.71
C ILE A 196 2.80 2.93 1.20
N TRP A 197 3.50 1.96 1.78
CA TRP A 197 4.76 1.48 1.23
C TRP A 197 4.55 0.15 0.49
N ARG A 198 4.87 0.12 -0.81
CA ARG A 198 4.75 -1.05 -1.69
C ARG A 198 6.11 -1.66 -2.03
N ASP A 199 6.11 -2.94 -2.41
CA ASP A 199 7.23 -3.63 -3.04
C ASP A 199 7.23 -3.42 -4.56
N ARG A 200 8.17 -4.08 -5.24
CA ARG A 200 8.39 -3.91 -6.69
C ARG A 200 7.23 -4.45 -7.52
N GLU A 201 6.51 -5.41 -6.98
CA GLU A 201 5.37 -6.09 -7.60
C GLU A 201 4.04 -5.39 -7.26
N GLY A 202 4.09 -4.29 -6.51
CA GLY A 202 2.93 -3.49 -6.14
C GLY A 202 2.20 -3.98 -4.88
N ALA A 203 2.67 -5.07 -4.25
CA ALA A 203 2.13 -5.54 -2.99
C ALA A 203 2.58 -4.63 -1.84
N ILE A 204 1.72 -4.45 -0.84
CA ILE A 204 1.97 -3.49 0.23
C ILE A 204 2.94 -4.11 1.26
N ILE A 205 4.14 -3.56 1.39
CA ILE A 205 5.12 -3.94 2.42
C ILE A 205 4.64 -3.52 3.81
N SER A 206 4.22 -2.26 3.95
CA SER A 206 3.84 -1.69 5.25
C SER A 206 3.11 -0.36 5.09
N ARG A 207 2.64 0.19 6.21
CA ARG A 207 2.16 1.56 6.28
C ARG A 207 3.06 2.42 7.14
N VAL A 208 3.13 3.68 6.75
CA VAL A 208 3.80 4.73 7.51
C VAL A 208 2.87 5.94 7.59
N PRO A 209 2.97 6.77 8.64
CA PRO A 209 2.23 8.03 8.67
C PRO A 209 2.60 8.90 7.46
N PRO A 210 1.63 9.38 6.66
CA PRO A 210 1.92 10.30 5.57
C PRO A 210 2.39 11.65 6.12
N SER A 211 3.12 12.40 5.31
CA SER A 211 3.73 13.69 5.70
C SER A 211 2.74 14.68 6.31
N HIS A 212 1.50 14.74 5.82
CA HIS A 212 0.47 15.65 6.30
C HIS A 212 -0.21 15.19 7.61
N ALA A 213 0.01 13.95 8.06
CA ALA A 213 -0.57 13.42 9.29
C ALA A 213 0.20 13.82 10.56
N PHE A 214 1.42 14.36 10.43
CA PHE A 214 2.21 14.79 11.58
C PHE A 214 1.67 16.13 12.14
N PRO A 215 1.28 16.19 13.43
CA PRO A 215 0.81 17.43 14.06
C PRO A 215 1.86 18.55 14.04
N ASN A 216 3.14 18.19 14.19
CA ASN A 216 4.22 19.16 14.09
C ASN A 216 4.38 19.68 12.65
N SER A 217 3.93 20.92 12.42
CA SER A 217 3.99 21.54 11.09
C SER A 217 5.39 21.63 10.48
N ARG A 218 6.46 21.67 11.29
CA ARG A 218 7.84 21.67 10.78
C ARG A 218 8.22 20.30 10.23
N VAL A 219 7.81 19.23 10.91
CA VAL A 219 8.00 17.84 10.47
C VAL A 219 7.20 17.61 9.19
N SER A 220 5.92 17.97 9.19
CA SER A 220 5.05 17.80 8.03
C SER A 220 5.60 18.53 6.79
N LYS A 221 6.01 19.80 6.94
CA LYS A 221 6.63 20.58 5.86
C LYS A 221 7.96 20.00 5.41
N GLY A 222 8.82 19.53 6.33
CA GLY A 222 10.10 18.93 6.01
C GLY A 222 9.94 17.64 5.18
N LEU A 223 9.04 16.75 5.58
CA LEU A 223 8.72 15.53 4.83
C LEU A 223 8.05 15.84 3.48
N ALA A 224 7.19 16.85 3.40
CA ALA A 224 6.62 17.31 2.13
C ALA A 224 7.70 17.88 1.19
N ASN A 225 8.67 18.61 1.73
CA ASN A 225 9.82 19.11 0.96
C ASN A 225 10.74 17.98 0.50
N CYS A 226 10.96 16.96 1.33
CA CYS A 226 11.65 15.73 0.94
C CYS A 226 10.97 15.09 -0.28
N SER A 227 9.64 14.90 -0.22
CA SER A 227 8.84 14.35 -1.33
C SER A 227 9.01 15.17 -2.63
N LYS A 228 9.00 16.52 -2.53
CA LYS A 228 9.27 17.40 -3.69
C LYS A 228 10.67 17.21 -4.26
N LYS A 229 11.70 17.14 -3.41
CA LYS A 229 13.10 16.95 -3.85
C LYS A 229 13.35 15.57 -4.45
N LEU A 230 12.71 14.53 -3.92
CA LEU A 230 12.70 13.21 -4.53
C LEU A 230 12.04 13.23 -5.91
N ASN A 231 10.97 14.01 -6.09
CA ASN A 231 10.37 14.15 -7.42
C ASN A 231 11.28 14.92 -8.39
N THR A 232 12.02 15.94 -7.93
CA THR A 232 13.07 16.60 -8.73
C THR A 232 14.14 15.60 -9.16
N LEU A 233 14.65 14.79 -8.22
CA LEU A 233 15.61 13.71 -8.50
C LEU A 233 15.12 12.74 -9.58
N ARG A 234 13.86 12.30 -9.46
CA ARG A 234 13.24 11.41 -10.45
C ARG A 234 13.13 12.07 -11.83
N MET A 235 12.76 13.35 -11.88
CA MET A 235 12.66 14.10 -13.13
C MET A 235 14.03 14.28 -13.81
N THR A 236 15.08 14.59 -13.04
CA THR A 236 16.46 14.67 -13.54
C THR A 236 16.95 13.36 -14.11
N LEU A 237 16.62 12.24 -13.47
CA LEU A 237 16.92 10.90 -13.98
C LEU A 237 16.20 10.63 -15.31
N ASP A 238 14.89 10.91 -15.36
CA ASP A 238 14.06 10.73 -16.57
C ASP A 238 14.58 11.59 -17.74
N GLU A 239 15.00 12.82 -17.45
CA GLU A 239 15.65 13.72 -18.40
C GLU A 239 16.94 13.11 -18.97
N GLY A 240 17.83 12.62 -18.11
CA GLY A 240 19.11 12.02 -18.51
C GLY A 240 18.95 10.74 -19.32
N ILE A 241 17.98 9.90 -18.99
CA ILE A 241 17.63 8.71 -19.78
C ILE A 241 17.10 9.12 -21.15
N LYS A 242 16.16 10.08 -21.21
CA LYS A 242 15.59 10.56 -22.47
C LYS A 242 16.63 11.22 -23.38
N ALA A 243 17.60 11.93 -22.80
CA ALA A 243 18.72 12.54 -23.51
C ALA A 243 19.81 11.52 -23.91
N ASN A 244 19.66 10.23 -23.58
CA ASN A 244 20.66 9.19 -23.75
C ASN A 244 21.99 9.46 -23.01
N ALA A 245 22.01 10.39 -22.06
CA ALA A 245 23.16 10.69 -21.20
C ALA A 245 23.29 9.67 -20.06
N ILE A 246 22.22 8.95 -19.73
CA ILE A 246 22.18 7.83 -18.78
C ILE A 246 21.74 6.59 -19.54
N ARG A 247 22.66 5.64 -19.75
CA ARG A 247 22.40 4.48 -20.62
C ARG A 247 23.15 3.23 -20.15
N PRO A 248 22.64 2.02 -20.42
CA PRO A 248 23.39 0.79 -20.16
C PRO A 248 24.74 0.78 -20.89
N CYS A 249 25.72 0.10 -20.31
CA CYS A 249 27.01 -0.13 -20.94
C CYS A 249 26.85 -0.89 -22.27
N GLN A 250 27.58 -0.47 -23.30
CA GLN A 250 27.50 -1.04 -24.66
C GLN A 250 28.53 -2.15 -24.90
N CYS A 251 28.97 -2.85 -23.85
CA CYS A 251 30.00 -3.90 -23.94
C CYS A 251 29.50 -5.25 -24.53
N ASN A 252 28.26 -5.32 -25.03
CA ASN A 252 27.60 -6.53 -25.56
C ASN A 252 27.51 -7.73 -24.61
N ASN A 253 27.82 -7.56 -23.32
CA ASN A 253 27.58 -8.57 -22.30
C ASN A 253 26.16 -8.42 -21.74
N SER A 254 25.32 -9.44 -21.93
CA SER A 254 23.93 -9.48 -21.45
C SER A 254 23.78 -9.47 -19.93
N LEU A 255 24.85 -9.77 -19.19
CA LEU A 255 24.90 -9.72 -17.72
C LEU A 255 25.51 -8.41 -17.19
N CYS A 256 25.87 -7.47 -18.06
CA CYS A 256 26.42 -6.20 -17.62
C CYS A 256 25.31 -5.29 -17.04
N THR A 257 25.42 -5.00 -15.75
CA THR A 257 24.52 -4.09 -15.02
C THR A 257 25.05 -2.66 -14.95
N THR A 258 26.21 -2.40 -15.55
CA THR A 258 26.85 -1.08 -15.52
C THR A 258 26.09 -0.08 -16.36
N TYR A 259 25.88 1.12 -15.81
CA TYR A 259 25.37 2.28 -16.53
C TYR A 259 26.50 3.29 -16.80
N ILE A 260 26.46 3.88 -17.99
CA ILE A 260 27.24 5.07 -18.35
C ILE A 260 26.38 6.29 -18.04
N ILE A 261 26.93 7.23 -17.28
CA ILE A 261 26.25 8.43 -16.82
C ILE A 261 27.15 9.63 -17.17
N ASP A 262 26.79 10.35 -18.23
CA ASP A 262 27.57 11.49 -18.71
C ASP A 262 27.38 12.71 -17.79
N PRO A 263 28.40 13.57 -17.62
CA PRO A 263 28.23 14.86 -16.94
C PRO A 263 27.10 15.70 -17.58
N PRO A 264 26.34 16.47 -16.78
CA PRO A 264 26.52 16.72 -15.35
C PRO A 264 25.74 15.76 -14.43
N TYR A 265 25.07 14.74 -14.99
CA TYR A 265 24.08 13.94 -14.26
C TYR A 265 24.60 13.24 -12.99
N PRO A 266 25.83 12.68 -12.91
CA PRO A 266 26.29 12.04 -11.69
C PRO A 266 26.27 12.98 -10.48
N GLN A 267 26.73 14.22 -10.66
CA GLN A 267 26.80 15.22 -9.61
C GLN A 267 25.42 15.78 -9.28
N ARG A 268 24.59 16.05 -10.31
CA ARG A 268 23.24 16.59 -10.13
C ARG A 268 22.35 15.62 -9.35
N LEU A 269 22.34 14.34 -9.73
CA LEU A 269 21.57 13.30 -9.06
C LEU A 269 22.02 13.10 -7.60
N GLU A 270 23.33 13.10 -7.35
CA GLU A 270 23.86 12.96 -5.99
C GLU A 270 23.48 14.16 -5.11
N GLN A 271 23.57 15.38 -5.65
CA GLN A 271 23.18 16.60 -4.94
C GLN A 271 21.69 16.62 -4.60
N GLU A 272 20.83 16.30 -5.56
CA GLU A 272 19.37 16.27 -5.39
C GLU A 272 18.97 15.18 -4.38
N ARG A 273 19.62 14.01 -4.41
CA ARG A 273 19.44 12.95 -3.42
C ARG A 273 19.85 13.39 -2.02
N ALA A 274 21.04 13.98 -1.88
CA ALA A 274 21.53 14.46 -0.59
C ALA A 274 20.63 15.56 0.00
N GLU A 275 20.07 16.43 -0.84
CA GLU A 275 19.10 17.44 -0.39
C GLU A 275 17.80 16.82 0.09
N ALA A 276 17.26 15.82 -0.64
CA ALA A 276 16.07 15.10 -0.22
C ALA A 276 16.27 14.39 1.14
N LEU A 277 17.39 13.69 1.30
CA LEU A 277 17.73 13.00 2.55
C LEU A 277 17.91 13.97 3.72
N ARG A 278 18.49 15.15 3.46
CA ARG A 278 18.63 16.20 4.48
C ARG A 278 17.27 16.70 4.97
N GLN A 279 16.32 16.95 4.06
CA GLN A 279 14.96 17.36 4.44
C GLN A 279 14.28 16.32 5.34
N ALA A 280 14.43 15.03 5.00
CA ALA A 280 13.91 13.94 5.83
C ALA A 280 14.62 13.87 7.19
N ALA A 281 15.96 13.96 7.20
CA ALA A 281 16.75 13.87 8.42
C ALA A 281 16.44 15.02 9.39
N ASP A 282 16.36 16.25 8.89
CA ASP A 282 16.03 17.43 9.69
C ASP A 282 14.61 17.31 10.28
N ALA A 283 13.64 16.82 9.49
CA ALA A 283 12.27 16.59 9.95
C ALA A 283 12.21 15.51 11.05
N LEU A 284 12.88 14.37 10.82
CA LEU A 284 12.86 13.23 11.74
C LEU A 284 13.67 13.49 13.02
N ALA A 285 14.70 14.33 12.96
CA ALA A 285 15.45 14.77 14.13
C ALA A 285 14.58 15.56 15.14
N LEU A 286 13.59 16.32 14.66
CA LEU A 286 12.63 17.02 15.53
C LEU A 286 11.78 16.05 16.37
N LEU A 287 11.65 14.81 15.93
CA LEU A 287 10.93 13.73 16.61
C LEU A 287 11.86 12.89 17.51
N GLY A 288 13.15 13.23 17.59
CA GLY A 288 14.15 12.46 18.32
C GLY A 288 14.57 11.17 17.60
N VAL A 289 14.34 11.05 16.29
CA VAL A 289 14.82 9.96 15.44
C VAL A 289 16.18 10.36 14.87
N ARG A 290 17.24 9.61 15.18
CA ARG A 290 18.60 9.89 14.73
C ARG A 290 19.04 8.85 13.70
N GLN A 291 19.27 9.32 12.48
CA GLN A 291 19.81 8.58 11.32
C GLN A 291 18.94 7.44 10.79
N PHE A 292 19.08 7.21 9.49
CA PHE A 292 18.53 6.13 8.67
C PHE A 292 19.36 6.00 7.39
#